data_AF-A0A1S9PAY7-F1
#
_entry.id   AF-A0A1S9PAY7-F1
#
_cell.length_a   1.000
_cell.length_b   1.000
_cell.length_c   1.000
_cell.angle_alpha   90.00
_cell.angle_beta   90.00
_cell.angle_gamma   90.00
#
_symmetry.space_group_name_H-M   'P 1'
#
loop_
_entity.id
_entity.type
_entity.pdbx_description
1 polymer ?
#
loop_
_entity_poly.entity_id
_entity_poly.type
_entity_poly.pdbx_seq_one_letter_code
_entity_poly.pdbx_strand_id
1 'polypeptide(L)'
;MVGAPFLAIEMLGSNVAGQQVPQVTTDWAAIADVVYMLGWMCSIYALLRAGAAGERKWANIILKTQLILLGIANIYNLWGATGIGTDSIYFQILDLSWPISNAFMLATGIAIIKADVLRGWQKYAALVVGFWLPVGMLVMMLFGRVNATLYFGVTYSILAWGALAIVAYKAHEPKVVYNRFGIPEIA
;
A
#
# COMPACT_ATOMS: atom_id res chain seq x y z
N MET A 1 -6.44 6.31 -5.17
CA MET A 1 -6.62 4.85 -5.22
C MET A 1 -8.04 4.52 -4.81
N VAL A 2 -8.78 3.68 -5.53
CA VAL A 2 -10.15 3.29 -5.13
C VAL A 2 -10.16 2.57 -3.78
N GLY A 3 -9.08 1.86 -3.43
CA GLY A 3 -8.94 1.13 -2.16
C GLY A 3 -8.63 1.97 -0.92
N ALA A 4 -8.10 3.19 -1.04
CA ALA A 4 -7.69 3.99 0.14
C ALA A 4 -8.89 4.45 1.01
N PRO A 5 -10.05 4.81 0.43
CA PRO A 5 -11.29 4.98 1.19
C PRO A 5 -11.72 3.72 1.96
N PHE A 6 -11.45 2.51 1.47
CA PHE A 6 -11.88 1.28 2.16
C PHE A 6 -11.08 1.04 3.44
N LEU A 7 -9.78 1.33 3.44
CA LEU A 7 -8.98 1.35 4.66
C LEU A 7 -9.51 2.39 5.67
N ALA A 8 -9.92 3.56 5.18
CA ALA A 8 -10.52 4.58 6.05
C ALA A 8 -11.84 4.11 6.68
N ILE A 9 -12.69 3.43 5.90
CA ILE A 9 -13.95 2.89 6.40
C ILE A 9 -13.66 1.82 7.45
N GLU A 10 -12.75 0.87 7.19
CA GLU A 10 -12.32 -0.15 8.17
C GLU A 10 -11.89 0.49 9.49
N MET A 11 -10.93 1.42 9.44
CA MET A 11 -10.38 2.04 10.64
C MET A 11 -11.46 2.76 11.46
N LEU A 12 -12.40 3.44 10.79
CA LEU A 12 -13.53 4.09 11.47
C LEU A 12 -14.49 3.06 12.07
N GLY A 13 -14.76 1.97 11.36
CA GLY A 13 -15.66 0.90 11.78
C GLY A 13 -15.14 0.11 12.99
N SER A 14 -13.86 -0.24 13.00
CA SER A 14 -13.23 -0.99 14.10
C SER A 14 -13.16 -0.19 15.39
N ASN A 15 -13.04 1.14 15.32
CA ASN A 15 -13.08 2.03 16.49
C ASN A 15 -14.49 2.21 17.07
N VAL A 16 -15.52 2.25 16.22
CA VAL A 16 -16.93 2.33 16.68
C VAL A 16 -17.35 1.04 17.41
N ALA A 17 -16.79 -0.12 17.01
CA ALA A 17 -17.04 -1.39 17.67
C ALA A 17 -16.32 -1.56 19.04
N GLY A 18 -15.55 -0.56 19.49
CA GLY A 18 -14.80 -0.62 20.75
C GLY A 18 -13.71 -1.70 20.78
N GLN A 19 -13.36 -2.27 19.62
CA GLN A 19 -12.41 -3.37 19.54
C GLN A 19 -10.98 -2.86 19.50
N GLN A 20 -10.19 -3.35 20.44
CA GLN A 20 -8.76 -3.10 20.54
C GLN A 20 -8.01 -3.97 19.52
N VAL A 21 -8.12 -3.68 18.22
CA VAL A 21 -7.36 -4.32 17.13
C VAL A 21 -6.93 -5.77 17.44
N PRO A 22 -7.81 -6.74 17.16
CA PRO A 22 -7.44 -7.82 16.27
C PRO A 22 -8.28 -7.72 15.00
N GLN A 23 -7.60 -7.77 13.87
CA GLN A 23 -8.18 -7.56 12.54
C GLN A 23 -9.25 -8.61 12.24
N VAL A 24 -10.29 -8.15 11.56
CA VAL A 24 -11.41 -8.94 11.01
C VAL A 24 -12.45 -9.41 12.02
N THR A 25 -13.37 -8.50 12.40
CA THR A 25 -14.50 -8.85 13.27
C THR A 25 -15.88 -8.50 12.71
N THR A 26 -15.94 -7.97 11.49
CA THR A 26 -17.19 -7.83 10.74
C THR A 26 -16.95 -8.16 9.26
N ASP A 27 -17.87 -8.91 8.64
CA ASP A 27 -17.77 -9.40 7.25
C ASP A 27 -17.42 -8.29 6.25
N TRP A 28 -17.90 -7.07 6.48
CA TRP A 28 -17.65 -5.94 5.59
C TRP A 28 -16.24 -5.35 5.74
N ALA A 29 -15.63 -5.39 6.93
CA ALA A 29 -14.28 -4.87 7.17
C ALA A 29 -13.25 -5.72 6.41
N ALA A 30 -13.41 -7.04 6.42
CA ALA A 30 -12.58 -7.95 5.65
C ALA A 30 -12.66 -7.67 4.13
N ILE A 31 -13.87 -7.40 3.62
CA ILE A 31 -14.07 -7.02 2.21
C ILE A 31 -13.39 -5.70 1.91
N ALA A 32 -13.50 -4.71 2.81
CA ALA A 32 -12.84 -3.42 2.67
C ALA A 32 -11.31 -3.57 2.60
N ASP A 33 -10.73 -4.42 3.47
CA ASP A 33 -9.30 -4.72 3.48
C ASP A 33 -8.84 -5.43 2.21
N VAL A 34 -9.65 -6.33 1.66
CA VAL A 34 -9.37 -6.98 0.36
C VAL A 34 -9.36 -5.95 -0.76
N VAL A 35 -10.36 -5.07 -0.84
CA VAL A 35 -10.43 -4.02 -1.88
C VAL A 35 -9.26 -3.05 -1.75
N TYR A 36 -8.91 -2.68 -0.52
CA TYR A 36 -7.74 -1.87 -0.22
C TYR A 36 -6.44 -2.52 -0.71
N MET A 37 -6.20 -3.78 -0.33
CA MET A 37 -5.01 -4.55 -0.72
C MET A 37 -4.91 -4.69 -2.23
N LEU A 38 -6.01 -5.03 -2.92
CA LEU A 38 -6.03 -5.12 -4.38
C LEU A 38 -5.68 -3.77 -5.03
N GLY A 39 -6.23 -2.66 -4.53
CA GLY A 39 -5.87 -1.33 -5.02
C GLY A 39 -4.38 -1.01 -4.85
N TRP A 40 -3.79 -1.42 -3.73
CA TRP A 40 -2.36 -1.26 -3.48
C TRP A 40 -1.53 -2.12 -4.42
N MET A 41 -1.89 -3.40 -4.57
CA MET A 41 -1.24 -4.32 -5.52
C MET A 41 -1.28 -3.79 -6.96
N CYS A 42 -2.41 -3.25 -7.43
CA CYS A 42 -2.50 -2.62 -8.74
C CYS A 42 -1.51 -1.45 -8.89
N SER A 43 -1.35 -0.63 -7.85
CA SER A 43 -0.40 0.49 -7.88
C SER A 43 1.06 0.01 -7.97
N ILE A 44 1.43 -1.03 -7.21
CA ILE A 44 2.76 -1.64 -7.28
C ILE A 44 3.00 -2.31 -8.63
N TYR A 45 1.99 -3.00 -9.17
CA TYR A 45 2.09 -3.65 -10.48
C TYR A 45 2.27 -2.62 -11.61
N ALA A 46 1.54 -1.51 -11.58
CA ALA A 46 1.73 -0.42 -12.54
C ALA A 46 3.13 0.19 -12.44
N LEU A 47 3.68 0.38 -11.24
CA LEU A 47 5.07 0.83 -11.05
C LEU A 47 6.09 -0.18 -11.57
N LEU A 48 5.84 -1.48 -11.39
CA LEU A 48 6.68 -2.55 -11.94
C LEU A 48 6.67 -2.54 -13.47
N ARG A 49 5.50 -2.38 -14.09
CA ARG A 49 5.33 -2.29 -15.55
C ARG A 49 5.97 -1.03 -16.13
N ALA A 50 5.90 0.08 -15.40
CA ALA A 50 6.53 1.34 -15.77
C ALA A 50 8.05 1.35 -15.58
N GLY A 51 8.64 0.30 -14.98
CA GLY A 51 10.07 0.28 -14.66
C GLY A 51 10.46 1.37 -13.66
N ALA A 52 9.56 1.76 -12.75
CA ALA A 52 9.76 2.90 -11.84
C ALA A 52 10.95 2.75 -10.88
N ALA A 53 11.40 1.52 -10.64
CA ALA A 53 12.60 1.21 -9.87
C ALA A 53 13.85 1.00 -10.76
N GLY A 54 13.75 1.24 -12.07
CA GLY A 54 14.84 1.12 -13.04
C GLY A 54 15.06 -0.29 -13.58
N GLU A 55 16.01 -0.41 -14.52
CA GLU A 55 16.32 -1.67 -15.22
C GLU A 55 17.14 -2.66 -14.39
N ARG A 56 17.62 -2.24 -13.21
CA ARG A 56 18.43 -3.10 -12.34
C ARG A 56 17.58 -4.25 -11.84
N LYS A 57 18.06 -5.49 -12.03
CA LYS A 57 17.39 -6.74 -11.60
C LYS A 57 16.92 -6.67 -10.14
N TRP A 58 17.72 -6.06 -9.26
CA TRP A 58 17.40 -5.88 -7.84
C TRP A 58 16.13 -5.06 -7.57
N ALA A 59 15.91 -4.01 -8.35
CA ALA A 59 14.78 -3.10 -8.14
C ALA A 59 13.45 -3.76 -8.54
N ASN A 60 13.49 -4.55 -9.62
CA ASN A 60 12.37 -5.40 -10.03
C ASN A 60 12.10 -6.54 -9.04
N ILE A 61 13.14 -7.10 -8.41
CA ILE A 61 12.96 -8.09 -7.33
C ILE A 61 12.21 -7.45 -6.16
N ILE A 62 12.60 -6.25 -5.71
CA ILE A 62 11.94 -5.57 -4.59
C ILE A 62 10.45 -5.34 -4.88
N LEU A 63 10.09 -4.82 -6.05
CA LEU A 63 8.67 -4.62 -6.41
C LEU A 63 7.88 -5.93 -6.50
N LYS A 64 8.50 -7.02 -7.00
CA LYS A 64 7.88 -8.34 -7.02
C LYS A 64 7.71 -8.92 -5.62
N THR A 65 8.71 -8.76 -4.76
CA THR A 65 8.63 -9.17 -3.35
C THR A 65 7.53 -8.41 -2.62
N GLN A 66 7.38 -7.10 -2.86
CA GLN A 66 6.25 -6.33 -2.32
C GLN A 66 4.91 -6.91 -2.78
N LEU A 67 4.75 -7.26 -4.06
CA LEU A 67 3.52 -7.90 -4.56
C LEU A 67 3.25 -9.24 -3.89
N ILE A 68 4.28 -10.06 -3.65
CA ILE A 68 4.14 -11.36 -2.96
C ILE A 68 3.69 -11.13 -1.51
N LEU A 69 4.31 -10.19 -0.80
CA LEU A 69 3.92 -9.86 0.58
C LEU A 69 2.48 -9.36 0.66
N LEU A 70 2.07 -8.48 -0.25
CA LEU A 70 0.68 -8.01 -0.35
C LEU A 70 -0.28 -9.15 -0.71
N GLY A 71 0.14 -10.09 -1.57
CA GLY A 71 -0.66 -11.27 -1.90
C GLY A 71 -0.90 -12.17 -0.68
N ILE A 72 0.14 -12.41 0.13
CA ILE A 72 0.02 -13.18 1.37
C ILE A 72 -0.89 -12.46 2.37
N ALA A 73 -0.73 -11.14 2.52
CA ALA A 73 -1.60 -10.33 3.38
C ALA A 73 -3.06 -10.31 2.90
N ASN A 74 -3.28 -10.40 1.59
CA ASN A 74 -4.63 -10.49 1.05
C ASN A 74 -5.27 -11.86 1.29
N ILE A 75 -4.48 -12.94 1.28
CA ILE A 75 -4.93 -14.28 1.70
C ILE A 75 -5.35 -14.27 3.17
N TYR A 76 -4.59 -13.59 4.02
CA TYR A 76 -4.96 -13.37 5.42
C TYR A 76 -6.34 -12.69 5.55
N ASN A 77 -6.55 -11.58 4.84
CA ASN A 77 -7.84 -10.87 4.84
C ASN A 77 -9.00 -11.77 4.37
N LEU A 78 -8.78 -12.54 3.31
CA LEU A 78 -9.78 -13.49 2.79
C LEU A 78 -10.08 -14.62 3.78
N TRP A 79 -9.06 -15.15 4.47
CA TRP A 79 -9.26 -16.15 5.52
C TRP A 79 -10.05 -15.52 6.68
N GLY A 80 -9.65 -14.33 7.14
CA GLY A 80 -10.37 -13.62 8.20
C GLY A 80 -11.85 -13.43 7.85
N ALA A 81 -12.16 -13.12 6.59
CA ALA A 81 -13.54 -12.96 6.10
C ALA A 81 -14.40 -14.23 6.28
N THR A 82 -13.80 -15.41 6.39
CA THR A 82 -14.56 -16.65 6.62
C THR A 82 -14.94 -16.83 8.09
N GLY A 83 -14.24 -16.17 9.02
CA GLY A 83 -14.39 -16.38 10.46
C GLY A 83 -13.97 -17.77 10.97
N ILE A 84 -13.47 -18.66 10.10
CA ILE A 84 -13.15 -20.04 10.46
C ILE A 84 -11.70 -20.16 10.91
N GLY A 85 -11.47 -20.65 12.13
CA GLY A 85 -10.12 -21.01 12.59
C GLY A 85 -9.17 -19.83 12.78
N THR A 86 -9.71 -18.64 13.05
CA THR A 86 -8.94 -17.40 13.31
C THR A 86 -8.06 -17.49 14.56
N ASP A 87 -8.32 -18.44 15.47
CA ASP A 87 -7.50 -18.70 16.66
C ASP A 87 -6.23 -19.53 16.36
N SER A 88 -6.11 -20.04 15.14
CA SER A 88 -4.99 -20.88 14.69
C SER A 88 -3.66 -20.13 14.69
N ILE A 89 -2.57 -20.83 15.05
CA ILE A 89 -1.20 -20.30 14.94
C ILE A 89 -0.86 -19.88 13.49
N TYR A 90 -1.41 -20.58 12.49
CA TYR A 90 -1.20 -20.24 11.09
C TYR A 90 -1.83 -18.90 10.72
N PHE A 91 -3.01 -18.60 11.30
CA PHE A 91 -3.69 -17.32 11.10
C PHE A 91 -2.88 -16.16 11.70
N GLN A 92 -2.35 -16.36 12.92
CA GLN A 92 -1.50 -15.38 13.59
C GLN A 92 -0.17 -15.14 12.87
N ILE A 93 0.44 -16.19 12.29
CA ILE A 93 1.66 -16.03 11.48
C ILE A 93 1.36 -15.23 10.20
N LEU A 94 0.20 -15.46 9.59
CA LEU A 94 -0.21 -14.73 8.39
C LEU A 94 -0.49 -13.25 8.68
N ASP A 95 -1.01 -12.91 9.87
CA ASP A 95 -1.22 -11.51 10.29
C ASP A 95 0.08 -10.69 10.23
N LEU A 96 1.24 -11.31 10.54
CA LEU A 96 2.55 -10.65 10.45
C LEU A 96 2.90 -10.15 9.03
N SER A 97 2.29 -10.71 7.98
CA SER A 97 2.53 -10.27 6.61
C SER A 97 2.10 -8.81 6.40
N TRP A 98 1.10 -8.31 7.14
CA TRP A 98 0.62 -6.95 7.03
C TRP A 98 1.65 -5.89 7.49
N PRO A 99 2.18 -5.92 8.72
CA PRO A 99 3.24 -5.00 9.14
C PRO A 99 4.53 -5.21 8.36
N ILE A 100 4.86 -6.46 7.98
CA ILE A 100 6.02 -6.74 7.13
C ILE A 100 5.89 -6.06 5.77
N SER A 101 4.72 -6.11 5.12
CA SER A 101 4.48 -5.47 3.82
C SER A 101 4.60 -3.94 3.90
N ASN A 102 4.15 -3.32 5.00
CA ASN A 102 4.30 -1.89 5.24
C ASN A 102 5.77 -1.52 5.49
N ALA A 103 6.50 -2.30 6.28
CA ALA A 103 7.92 -2.09 6.51
C ALA A 103 8.74 -2.25 5.22
N PHE A 104 8.41 -3.27 4.40
CA PHE A 104 9.09 -3.50 3.12
C PHE A 104 8.82 -2.39 2.10
N MET A 105 7.72 -1.65 2.26
CA MET A 105 7.42 -0.49 1.42
C MET A 105 8.44 0.65 1.60
N LEU A 106 9.10 0.77 2.76
CA LEU A 106 10.24 1.68 2.93
C LEU A 106 11.40 1.29 2.01
N ALA A 107 11.75 0.00 1.97
CA ALA A 107 12.78 -0.50 1.07
C ALA A 107 12.41 -0.27 -0.40
N THR A 108 11.13 -0.48 -0.75
CA THR A 108 10.58 -0.17 -2.08
C THR A 108 10.72 1.32 -2.42
N GLY A 109 10.35 2.21 -1.51
CA GLY A 109 10.50 3.66 -1.69
C GLY A 109 11.96 4.08 -1.89
N ILE A 110 12.88 3.56 -1.07
CA ILE A 110 14.32 3.81 -1.21
C ILE A 110 14.84 3.32 -2.57
N ALA A 111 14.40 2.14 -3.02
CA ALA A 111 14.79 1.59 -4.32
C ALA A 111 14.31 2.49 -5.47
N ILE A 112 13.07 2.96 -5.44
CA ILE A 112 12.50 3.88 -6.44
C ILE A 112 13.26 5.20 -6.46
N ILE A 113 13.59 5.77 -5.30
CA ILE A 113 14.36 7.02 -5.20
C ILE A 113 15.76 6.84 -5.78
N LYS A 114 16.44 5.74 -5.46
CA LYS A 114 17.80 5.45 -5.95
C LYS A 114 17.85 5.15 -7.45
N ALA A 115 16.74 4.68 -8.02
CA ALA A 115 16.63 4.44 -9.45
C ALA A 115 16.58 5.74 -10.26
N ASP A 116 16.07 6.82 -9.65
CA ASP A 116 15.90 8.15 -10.23
C ASP A 116 15.16 8.16 -11.60
N VAL A 117 14.33 7.14 -11.85
CA VAL A 117 13.50 7.02 -13.05
C VAL A 117 12.31 7.99 -12.97
N LEU A 118 11.68 8.06 -11.80
CA LEU A 118 10.59 9.00 -11.53
C LEU A 118 11.16 10.37 -11.14
N ARG A 119 10.57 11.45 -11.67
CA ARG A 119 11.07 12.82 -11.46
C ARG A 119 10.29 13.57 -10.39
N GLY A 120 10.96 14.54 -9.77
CA GLY A 120 10.35 15.47 -8.82
C GLY A 120 9.80 14.78 -7.58
N TRP A 121 8.57 15.12 -7.19
CA TRP A 121 7.92 14.58 -5.98
C TRP A 121 7.51 13.10 -6.14
N GLN A 122 7.36 12.61 -7.37
CA GLN A 122 6.78 11.29 -7.65
C GLN A 122 7.62 10.14 -7.08
N LYS A 123 8.95 10.27 -7.06
CA LYS A 123 9.85 9.26 -6.50
C LYS A 123 9.69 9.06 -5.00
N TYR A 124 9.13 10.03 -4.27
CA TYR A 124 8.92 9.95 -2.83
C TYR A 124 7.57 9.32 -2.45
N ALA A 125 6.63 9.15 -3.38
CA ALA A 125 5.28 8.67 -3.06
C ALA A 125 5.29 7.29 -2.37
N ALA A 126 6.10 6.35 -2.89
CA ALA A 126 6.25 5.04 -2.27
C ALA A 126 6.90 5.10 -0.88
N LEU A 127 7.83 6.03 -0.67
CA LEU A 127 8.47 6.23 0.63
C LEU A 127 7.50 6.81 1.66
N VAL A 128 6.65 7.76 1.26
CA VAL A 128 5.58 8.31 2.11
C VAL A 128 4.63 7.20 2.57
N VAL A 129 4.28 6.27 1.68
CA VAL A 129 3.50 5.08 2.07
C VAL A 129 4.27 4.21 3.08
N GLY A 130 5.55 3.94 2.85
CA GLY A 130 6.36 3.17 3.81
C GLY A 130 6.49 3.81 5.19
N PHE A 131 6.41 5.14 5.28
CA PHE A 131 6.42 5.86 6.56
C PHE A 131 5.11 5.76 7.35
N TRP A 132 4.05 5.19 6.78
CA TRP A 132 2.77 5.02 7.47
C TRP A 132 2.92 4.34 8.83
N LEU A 133 3.64 3.22 8.90
CA LEU A 133 3.79 2.44 10.13
C LEU A 133 4.66 3.17 11.17
N PRO A 134 5.88 3.66 10.86
CA PRO A 134 6.69 4.43 11.79
C PRO A 134 5.99 5.69 12.31
N VAL A 135 5.32 6.44 11.44
CA VAL A 135 4.62 7.67 11.82
C VAL A 135 3.38 7.34 12.65
N GLY A 136 2.62 6.32 12.27
CA GLY A 136 1.46 5.85 13.04
C GLY A 136 1.84 5.43 14.47
N MET A 137 2.92 4.67 14.62
CA MET A 137 3.44 4.29 15.94
C MET A 137 3.87 5.51 16.77
N LEU A 138 4.56 6.48 16.15
CA LEU A 138 4.99 7.70 16.82
C LEU A 138 3.79 8.54 17.31
N VAL A 139 2.79 8.74 16.45
CA VAL A 139 1.56 9.48 16.81
C VAL A 139 0.83 8.76 17.95
N MET A 140 0.71 7.43 17.87
CA MET A 140 0.10 6.63 18.92
C MET A 140 0.87 6.71 20.25
N MET A 141 2.20 6.77 20.21
CA MET A 141 3.04 6.93 21.41
C MET A 141 2.87 8.31 22.05
N LEU A 142 2.75 9.38 21.24
CA LEU A 142 2.67 10.76 21.73
C LEU A 142 1.26 11.16 22.20
N PHE A 143 0.23 10.71 21.50
CA PHE A 143 -1.16 11.14 21.72
C PHE A 143 -2.06 10.04 22.30
N GLY A 144 -1.56 8.80 22.40
CA GLY A 144 -2.34 7.65 22.84
C GLY A 144 -3.38 7.19 21.80
N ARG A 145 -4.30 6.33 22.24
CA ARG A 145 -5.44 5.83 21.45
C ARG A 145 -6.65 6.76 21.58
N VAL A 146 -6.56 7.94 20.99
CA VAL A 146 -7.65 8.93 20.97
C VAL A 146 -8.15 9.15 19.54
N ASN A 147 -9.35 9.74 19.39
CA ASN A 147 -9.95 10.04 18.08
C ASN A 147 -8.99 10.82 17.16
N ALA A 148 -8.13 11.68 17.71
CA ALA A 148 -7.13 12.41 16.93
C ALA A 148 -6.13 11.47 16.21
N THR A 149 -5.66 10.42 16.88
CA THR A 149 -4.76 9.39 16.31
C THR A 149 -5.46 8.63 15.18
N LEU A 150 -6.75 8.34 15.35
CA LEU A 150 -7.57 7.70 14.32
C LEU A 150 -7.72 8.59 13.08
N TYR A 151 -8.14 9.84 13.25
CA TYR A 151 -8.32 10.78 12.14
C TYR A 151 -7.01 11.07 11.42
N PHE A 152 -5.90 11.11 12.16
CA PHE A 152 -4.57 11.20 11.57
C PHE A 152 -4.27 9.99 10.68
N GLY A 153 -4.47 8.77 11.19
CA GLY A 153 -4.25 7.53 10.44
C GLY A 153 -5.08 7.48 9.16
N VAL A 154 -6.38 7.76 9.25
CA VAL A 154 -7.29 7.81 8.10
C VAL A 154 -6.83 8.84 7.07
N THR A 155 -6.56 10.06 7.51
CA THR A 155 -6.16 11.16 6.61
C THR A 155 -4.84 10.85 5.92
N TYR A 156 -3.85 10.37 6.68
CA TYR A 156 -2.57 9.97 6.14
C TYR A 156 -2.73 8.86 5.10
N SER A 157 -3.49 7.81 5.41
CA SER A 157 -3.74 6.68 4.51
C SER A 157 -4.34 7.14 3.17
N ILE A 158 -5.36 7.99 3.21
CA ILE A 158 -6.01 8.52 2.01
C ILE A 158 -5.00 9.30 1.15
N LEU A 159 -4.21 10.18 1.78
CA LEU A 159 -3.25 11.02 1.07
C LEU A 159 -2.08 10.21 0.50
N ALA A 160 -1.48 9.32 1.29
CA ALA A 160 -0.30 8.55 0.91
C ALA A 160 -0.60 7.54 -0.21
N TRP A 161 -1.64 6.71 -0.05
CA TRP A 161 -2.04 5.76 -1.10
C TRP A 161 -2.73 6.46 -2.27
N GLY A 162 -3.39 7.59 -2.03
CA GLY A 162 -3.88 8.48 -3.07
C GLY A 162 -2.76 8.97 -3.98
N ALA A 163 -1.69 9.53 -3.40
CA ALA A 163 -0.51 9.99 -4.12
C ALA A 163 0.21 8.84 -4.85
N LEU A 164 0.38 7.68 -4.21
CA LEU A 164 0.99 6.51 -4.84
C LEU A 164 0.22 6.09 -6.09
N ALA A 165 -1.12 6.04 -6.03
CA ALA A 165 -1.94 5.67 -7.18
C ALA A 165 -1.85 6.69 -8.32
N ILE A 166 -1.79 7.99 -8.00
CA ILE A 166 -1.58 9.05 -9.02
C ILE A 166 -0.24 8.85 -9.72
N VAL A 167 0.82 8.56 -8.96
CA VAL A 167 2.15 8.30 -9.53
C VAL A 167 2.14 7.04 -10.39
N ALA A 168 1.52 5.96 -9.90
CA ALA A 168 1.41 4.70 -10.63
C ALA A 168 0.67 4.86 -11.96
N TYR A 169 -0.43 5.63 -11.97
CA TYR A 169 -1.18 5.95 -13.18
C TYR A 169 -0.32 6.74 -14.18
N LYS A 170 0.31 7.83 -13.74
CA LYS A 170 1.16 8.66 -14.60
C LYS A 170 2.40 7.93 -15.12
N ALA A 171 2.96 7.02 -14.33
CA ALA A 171 4.11 6.23 -14.73
C ALA A 171 3.77 5.21 -15.83
N HIS A 172 2.51 4.78 -15.92
CA HIS A 172 2.02 3.86 -16.93
C HIS A 172 1.57 4.55 -18.23
N GLU A 173 1.39 5.87 -18.26
CA GLU A 173 1.05 6.58 -19.50
C GLU A 173 2.15 6.36 -20.55
N PRO A 174 1.81 5.88 -21.76
CA PRO A 174 2.80 5.70 -22.82
C PRO A 174 3.44 7.05 -23.14
N LYS A 175 4.78 7.08 -23.15
CA LYS A 175 5.50 8.29 -23.55
C LYS A 175 5.34 8.45 -25.05
N VAL A 176 4.61 9.47 -25.49
CA VAL A 176 4.61 9.88 -26.90
C VAL A 176 6.01 10.37 -27.23
N VAL A 177 6.75 9.57 -28.00
CA VAL A 177 8.07 9.93 -28.48
C VAL A 177 7.87 10.49 -29.87
N TYR A 178 8.19 11.77 -30.06
CA TYR A 178 8.22 12.34 -31.40
C TYR A 178 9.47 11.84 -32.10
N ASN A 179 9.31 11.21 -33.26
CA ASN A 179 10.46 10.85 -34.08
C ASN A 179 11.15 12.12 -34.63
N ARG A 180 12.29 11.95 -35.31
CA ARG A 180 13.05 13.08 -35.91
C ARG A 180 12.25 13.92 -36.91
N PHE A 181 11.06 13.46 -37.31
CA PHE A 181 10.15 14.13 -38.23
C PHE A 181 8.94 14.78 -37.51
N GLY A 182 8.91 14.78 -36.17
CA GLY A 182 7.82 15.37 -35.41
C GLY A 182 6.52 14.55 -35.46
N ILE A 183 6.58 13.28 -35.87
CA ILE A 183 5.42 12.38 -35.87
C ILE A 183 5.35 11.69 -34.50
N PRO A 184 4.20 11.71 -33.82
CA PRO A 184 4.04 11.02 -32.55
C PRO A 184 4.11 9.50 -32.75
N GLU A 185 5.10 8.85 -32.14
CA GLU A 185 5.16 7.40 -32.01
C GLU A 185 4.81 7.02 -30.57
N ILE A 186 3.99 5.97 -30.43
CA ILE A 186 3.68 5.38 -29.13
C ILE A 186 4.83 4.44 -28.80
N ALA A 187 5.63 4.80 -27.80
CA ALA A 187 6.71 3.95 -27.26
C ALA A 187 6.18 2.99 -26.19
#